data_AF-A0A1I3WAI6-F1
#
_entry.id   AF-A0A1I3WAI6-F1
#
_cell.length_a   1.000
_cell.length_b   1.000
_cell.length_c   1.000
_cell.angle_alpha   90.00
_cell.angle_beta   90.00
_cell.angle_gamma   90.00
#
_symmetry.space_group_name_H-M   'P 1'
#
loop_
_entity.id
_entity.type
_entity.pdbx_description
1 polymer ?
#
loop_
_entity_poly.entity_id
_entity_poly.type
_entity_poly.pdbx_seq_one_letter_code
_entity_poly.pdbx_strand_id
1 'polypeptide(L)' 'MTTATHTTGAATSSASRAFQLSLSALLGLFVVGFVGFSHLEVAHNAAHDYRHSMAFPCH' A
#
# COMPACT_ATOMS: atom_id res chain seq x y z
N MET A 1 20.53 1.78 39.77
CA MET A 1 20.95 2.02 38.38
C MET A 1 19.68 1.91 37.53
N THR A 2 19.15 3.03 37.04
CA THR A 2 17.89 3.07 36.26
C THR A 2 18.22 3.33 34.80
N THR A 3 17.99 2.34 33.95
CA THR A 3 18.20 2.45 32.50
C THR A 3 17.00 3.16 31.88
N ALA A 4 17.20 4.35 31.30
CA ALA A 4 16.19 5.02 30.51
C ALA A 4 16.17 4.44 29.09
N THR A 5 15.05 3.83 28.70
CA THR A 5 14.83 3.34 27.33
C THR A 5 14.46 4.52 26.44
N HIS A 6 15.42 5.04 25.65
CA HIS A 6 15.10 5.99 24.59
C HIS A 6 14.48 5.24 23.42
N THR A 7 13.16 5.34 23.28
CA THR A 7 12.48 4.96 22.03
C THR A 7 12.84 6.01 20.97
N THR A 8 13.74 5.66 20.06
CA THR A 8 14.06 6.45 18.85
C THR A 8 12.91 6.36 17.84
N GLY A 9 11.73 6.85 18.23
CA GLY A 9 10.64 7.09 17.29
C GLY A 9 10.91 8.42 16.58
N ALA A 10 11.17 8.39 15.27
CA ALA A 10 11.21 9.62 14.49
C ALA A 10 9.86 10.32 14.63
N ALA A 11 9.87 11.57 15.12
CA ALA A 11 8.66 12.37 15.25
C ALA A 11 8.17 12.79 13.86
N THR A 12 7.38 11.94 13.21
CA THR A 12 6.71 12.29 11.95
C THR A 12 5.59 13.29 12.24
N SER A 13 5.66 14.45 11.61
CA SER A 13 4.61 15.47 11.74
C SER A 13 3.26 14.93 11.23
N SER A 14 2.15 15.43 11.77
CA SER A 14 0.81 15.07 11.28
C SER A 14 0.63 15.37 9.79
N ALA A 15 1.24 16.45 9.30
CA ALA A 15 1.25 16.80 7.88
C ALA A 15 2.00 15.75 7.03
N SER A 16 3.16 15.29 7.49
CA SER A 16 3.93 14.22 6.83
C SER A 16 3.13 12.91 6.78
N ARG A 17 2.46 12.53 7.89
CA ARG A 17 1.59 11.35 7.91
C ARG A 17 0.42 11.49 6.94
N ALA A 18 -0.26 12.63 6.94
CA ALA A 18 -1.37 12.90 6.02
C ALA A 18 -0.91 12.81 4.56
N PHE A 19 0.27 13.32 4.24
CA PHE A 19 0.86 13.23 2.90
C PHE A 19 1.19 11.78 2.50
N GLN A 20 1.74 10.98 3.41
CA GLN A 20 2.01 9.57 3.14
C GLN A 20 0.72 8.78 2.90
N LEU A 21 -0.31 9.04 3.71
CA LEU A 21 -1.63 8.41 3.56
C LEU A 21 -2.31 8.83 2.26
N SER A 22 -2.25 10.12 1.89
CA SER A 22 -2.84 10.59 0.64
C SER A 22 -2.13 10.00 -0.57
N LEU A 23 -0.80 9.93 -0.56
CA LEU A 23 -0.04 9.30 -1.66
C LEU A 23 -0.36 7.80 -1.77
N SER A 24 -0.47 7.10 -0.64
CA SER A 24 -0.87 5.70 -0.62
C SER A 24 -2.28 5.50 -1.19
N ALA A 25 -3.24 6.34 -0.79
CA ALA A 25 -4.60 6.29 -1.32
C ALA A 25 -4.66 6.58 -2.82
N LEU A 26 -3.91 7.59 -3.29
CA LEU A 26 -3.80 7.93 -4.72
C LEU A 26 -3.19 6.79 -5.52
N LEU A 27 -2.15 6.13 -5.00
CA LEU A 27 -1.56 4.97 -5.64
C LEU A 27 -2.56 3.82 -5.74
N GLY A 28 -3.30 3.53 -4.67
CA GLY A 28 -4.35 2.51 -4.68
C GLY A 28 -5.44 2.81 -5.71
N LEU A 29 -5.93 4.05 -5.74
CA LEU A 29 -6.92 4.52 -6.72
C LEU A 29 -6.37 4.42 -8.15
N PHE A 30 -5.10 4.77 -8.37
CA PHE A 30 -4.45 4.65 -9.66
C PHE A 30 -4.40 3.19 -10.12
N VAL A 31 -3.98 2.27 -9.27
CA VAL A 31 -3.90 0.84 -9.64
C VAL A 31 -5.29 0.28 -9.97
N VAL A 32 -6.29 0.54 -9.11
CA VAL A 32 -7.66 0.07 -9.33
C VAL A 32 -8.26 0.66 -10.61
N GLY A 33 -8.12 1.98 -10.80
CA GLY A 33 -8.66 2.66 -11.97
C GLY A 33 -7.93 2.32 -13.27
N PHE A 34 -6.60 2.32 -13.25
CA PHE A 34 -5.80 2.06 -14.44
C PHE A 34 -5.93 0.60 -14.89
N VAL A 35 -5.70 -0.35 -13.98
CA VAL A 35 -5.70 -1.77 -14.35
C VAL A 35 -7.12 -2.29 -14.53
N GLY A 36 -8.06 -1.90 -13.66
CA GLY A 36 -9.45 -2.35 -13.70
C GLY A 36 -10.29 -1.78 -14.84
N PHE A 37 -9.83 -0.73 -15.53
CA PHE A 37 -10.45 -0.21 -16.77
C PHE A 37 -9.50 -0.24 -17.97
N SER A 38 -8.38 -0.94 -17.86
CA SER A 38 -7.43 -1.09 -18.95
C SER A 38 -8.03 -1.88 -20.10
N HIS A 39 -7.85 -1.39 -21.32
CA HIS A 39 -8.13 -2.16 -22.54
C HIS A 39 -6.99 -3.14 -22.88
N LEU A 40 -5.86 -3.08 -22.16
CA LEU A 40 -4.75 -4.00 -22.32
C LEU A 40 -5.07 -5.28 -21.54
N GLU A 41 -5.44 -6.34 -22.27
CA GLU A 41 -5.80 -7.65 -21.71
C GLU A 41 -4.73 -8.19 -20.75
N VAL A 42 -3.45 -7.97 -21.05
CA VAL A 42 -2.32 -8.42 -20.22
C VAL A 42 -2.34 -7.79 -18.84
N ALA A 43 -2.63 -6.49 -18.75
CA ALA A 43 -2.67 -5.78 -17.46
C ALA A 43 -3.87 -6.25 -16.63
N HIS A 44 -5.04 -6.40 -17.27
CA HIS A 44 -6.25 -6.88 -16.62
C HIS A 44 -6.10 -8.32 -16.11
N ASN A 45 -5.56 -9.21 -16.94
CA ASN A 45 -5.30 -10.61 -16.61
C ASN A 45 -4.27 -10.72 -15.47
N ALA A 46 -3.19 -9.94 -15.50
CA ALA A 46 -2.21 -9.94 -14.42
C ALA A 46 -2.82 -9.53 -13.06
N ALA A 47 -3.72 -8.54 -13.03
CA ALA A 47 -4.44 -8.19 -11.80
C ALA A 47 -5.40 -9.30 -11.35
N HIS A 48 -6.07 -9.96 -12.28
CA HIS A 48 -6.91 -11.14 -12.00
C HIS A 48 -6.10 -12.30 -11.42
N ASP A 49 -4.91 -12.59 -11.96
CA ASP A 49 -4.05 -13.67 -11.46
C ASP A 49 -3.47 -13.36 -10.08
N TYR A 50 -3.12 -12.08 -9.84
CA TYR A 50 -2.63 -11.64 -8.54
C TYR A 50 -3.68 -11.84 -7.43
N ARG A 51 -4.94 -11.45 -7.65
CA ARG A 51 -6.01 -11.69 -6.65
C ARG A 51 -6.26 -13.19 -6.41
N HIS A 52 -6.11 -14.04 -7.43
CA HIS A 52 -6.22 -15.49 -7.26
C HIS A 52 -5.05 -16.05 -6.43
N SER A 53 -3.86 -15.47 -6.56
CA SER A 53 -2.67 -15.83 -5.76
C SER A 53 -2.75 -15.32 -4.32
N MET A 54 -3.41 -14.19 -4.09
CA MET A 54 -3.64 -13.61 -2.75
C MET A 54 -4.70 -14.35 -1.93
N ALA A 55 -5.51 -15.21 -2.58
CA ALA A 55 -6.53 -16.03 -1.93
C ALA A 55 -6.03 -17.43 -1.53
N PHE A 56 -4.76 -17.78 -1.81
CA PHE A 56 -4.14 -18.97 -1.24
C PHE A 56 -3.86 -18.73 0.25
N PRO A 57 -4.23 -19.67 1.15
CA PRO A 57 -4.11 -19.45 2.58
C PRO A 57 -2.64 -19.28 2.96
N CYS A 58 -2.27 -18.05 3.31
CA CYS A 58 -1.11 -17.76 4.14
C CYS A 58 -1.46 -18.15 5.58
N HIS A 59 -0.95 -19.30 6.02
CA HIS A 59 -0.60 -19.44 7.43
C HIS A 59 0.53 -18.46 7.74
#